data_AF-A0A2X3CDI4-F1
#
_entry.id   AF-A0A2X3CDI4-F1
#
_cell.length_a   1.000
_cell.length_b   1.000
_cell.length_c   1.000
_cell.angle_alpha   90.00
_cell.angle_beta   90.00
_cell.angle_gamma   90.00
#
_symmetry.space_group_name_H-M   'P 1'
#
loop_
_entity.id
_entity.type
_entity.pdbx_description
1 polymer ?
#
loop_
_entity_poly.entity_id
_entity_poly.type
_entity_poly.pdbx_seq_one_letter_code
_entity_poly.pdbx_strand_id
1 'polypeptide(L)' 'MEQPLELRDKAMLEVLYATGLRVSELVGLTMSDISLRQGVLRVVGKGNKSG' A
#
# COMPACT_ATOMS: atom_id res chain seq x y z
N MET A 1 0.12 -17.64 18.22
CA MET A 1 0.86 -16.97 17.13
C MET A 1 -0.18 -16.48 16.14
N GLU A 2 -0.14 -15.21 15.75
CA GLU A 2 -1.00 -14.72 14.66
C GLU A 2 -0.58 -15.39 13.36
N GLN A 3 -1.56 -15.79 12.55
CA GLN A 3 -1.27 -16.45 11.29
C GLN A 3 -0.67 -15.45 10.28
N PRO A 4 0.28 -15.84 9.42
CA PRO A 4 0.88 -14.92 8.44
C PRO A 4 -0.15 -14.19 7.56
N LEU A 5 -1.27 -14.85 7.25
CA LEU A 5 -2.39 -14.26 6.52
C LEU A 5 -3.09 -13.16 7.31
N GLU A 6 -3.38 -13.38 8.60
CA GLU A 6 -4.02 -12.40 9.47
C GLU A 6 -3.17 -11.14 9.64
N LEU A 7 -1.84 -11.28 9.75
CA LEU A 7 -0.90 -10.16 9.83
C LEU A 7 -0.89 -9.33 8.54
N ARG A 8 -0.89 -10.01 7.38
CA ARG A 8 -0.96 -9.33 6.08
C ARG A 8 -2.27 -8.56 5.95
N ASP A 9 -3.39 -9.20 6.28
CA ASP A 9 -4.70 -8.59 6.12
C ASP A 9 -4.89 -7.40 7.06
N LYS A 10 -4.35 -7.45 8.29
CA LYS A 10 -4.28 -6.30 9.19
C LYS A 10 -3.44 -5.16 8.60
N ALA A 11 -2.24 -5.45 8.10
CA ALA A 11 -1.40 -4.44 7.46
C ALA A 11 -2.08 -3.80 6.25
N MET A 12 -2.78 -4.60 5.44
CA MET A 12 -3.56 -4.12 4.30
C MET A 12 -4.68 -3.17 4.72
N LEU A 13 -5.41 -3.48 5.80
CA LEU A 13 -6.47 -2.62 6.34
C LEU A 13 -5.92 -1.29 6.89
N GLU A 14 -4.84 -1.33 7.65
CA GLU A 14 -4.18 -0.12 8.19
C GLU A 14 -3.71 0.81 7.06
N VAL A 15 -3.11 0.25 6.01
CA VAL A 15 -2.69 1.04 4.84
C VAL A 15 -3.89 1.66 4.12
N LEU A 16 -4.95 0.89 3.86
CA LEU A 16 -6.17 1.42 3.25
C LEU A 16 -6.77 2.56 4.07
N TYR A 17 -6.85 2.37 5.39
CA TYR A 17 -7.38 3.35 6.32
C TYR A 17 -6.54 4.64 6.33
N ALA A 18 -5.22 4.50 6.41
CA ALA A 18 -4.31 5.64 6.52
C ALA A 18 -4.19 6.46 5.22
N THR A 19 -4.30 5.83 4.05
CA THR A 19 -3.97 6.49 2.77
C THR A 19 -5.15 6.66 1.82
N GLY A 20 -6.29 5.99 2.05
CA GLY A 20 -7.44 6.03 1.15
C GLY A 20 -7.19 5.41 -0.23
N LEU A 21 -6.24 4.48 -0.32
CA LEU A 21 -5.93 3.77 -1.57
C LEU A 21 -7.11 2.96 -2.07
N ARG A 22 -7.19 2.76 -3.39
CA ARG A 22 -8.08 1.74 -3.95
C ARG A 22 -7.49 0.35 -3.66
N VAL A 23 -8.36 -0.63 -3.46
CA VAL A 23 -7.96 -2.03 -3.28
C VAL A 23 -7.05 -2.51 -4.41
N SER A 24 -7.34 -2.12 -5.65
CA SER A 24 -6.52 -2.47 -6.83
C SER A 24 -5.11 -1.89 -6.79
N GLU A 25 -4.92 -0.74 -6.16
CA GLU A 25 -3.61 -0.08 -6.03
C GLU A 25 -2.81 -0.75 -4.91
N LEU A 26 -3.45 -1.07 -3.78
CA LEU A 26 -2.84 -1.79 -2.66
C LEU A 26 -2.29 -3.16 -3.08
N VAL A 27 -3.09 -3.97 -3.76
CA VAL A 27 -2.67 -5.33 -4.17
C VAL A 27 -1.60 -5.32 -5.25
N GLY A 28 -1.34 -4.16 -5.87
CA GLY A 28 -0.29 -3.95 -6.86
C GLY A 28 1.02 -3.40 -6.28
N LEU A 29 1.09 -3.07 -4.98
CA LEU A 29 2.30 -2.54 -4.37
C LEU A 29 3.43 -3.56 -4.35
N THR A 30 4.64 -3.07 -4.62
CA THR A 30 5.89 -3.82 -4.49
C THR A 30 6.70 -3.28 -3.32
N MET A 31 7.71 -4.03 -2.86
CA MET A 31 8.59 -3.56 -1.78
C MET A 31 9.35 -2.28 -2.16
N SER A 32 9.61 -2.04 -3.45
CA SER A 32 10.22 -0.80 -3.94
C SER A 32 9.31 0.43 -3.84
N ASP A 33 8.00 0.24 -3.71
CA ASP A 33 7.04 1.33 -3.57
C ASP A 33 6.92 1.83 -2.13
N ILE A 34 7.51 1.11 -1.16
CA ILE A 34 7.33 1.35 0.27
C ILE A 34 8.63 1.83 0.90
N SER A 35 8.60 3.03 1.49
CA SER A 35 9.70 3.54 2.30
C SER A 35 9.26 3.62 3.76
N LEU A 36 9.49 2.54 4.51
CA LEU A 36 9.17 2.49 5.95
C LEU A 36 9.92 3.54 6.75
N ARG A 37 11.15 3.89 6.35
CA ARG A 37 11.96 4.92 7.00
C ARG A 37 11.33 6.31 6.89
N GLN A 38 10.69 6.60 5.77
CA GLN A 38 10.05 7.90 5.52
C GLN A 38 8.56 7.88 5.84
N GLY A 39 7.97 6.70 6.11
CA GLY A 39 6.54 6.56 6.36
C GLY A 39 5.68 6.87 5.13
N VAL A 40 6.20 6.64 3.92
CA VAL A 40 5.51 6.94 2.66
C VAL A 40 5.47 5.73 1.75
N LEU A 41 4.45 5.70 0.89
CA LEU A 41 4.33 4.76 -0.22
C LEU A 41 4.12 5.54 -1.53
N ARG A 42 4.60 4.97 -2.64
CA ARG A 42 4.44 5.51 -3.98
C ARG A 42 3.35 4.73 -4.70
N VAL A 43 2.39 5.43 -5.31
CA VAL A 43 1.32 4.79 -6.08
C VAL A 43 1.30 5.38 -7.48
N VAL A 44 1.32 4.51 -8.48
CA VAL A 44 1.15 4.89 -9.88
C VAL A 44 -0.34 4.92 -10.17
N GLY A 45 -0.99 6.05 -9.87
CA GLY A 45 -2.38 6.26 -10.25
C GLY A 45 -2.54 6.33 -11.78
N LYS A 46 -3.75 6.10 -12.28
CA LYS A 46 -4.13 6.34 -13.69
C LYS A 46 -4.24 7.85 -13.98
N GLY A 47 -3.19 8.59 -13.65
CA GLY A 47 -2.96 9.97 -13.96
C GLY A 47 -1.60 10.06 -14.64
N ASN A 48 -1.55 9.67 -15.92
CA ASN A 48 -0.55 10.16 -16.86
C ASN A 48 -0.68 11.70 -16.96
N LYS A 49 -0.27 12.41 -15.91
CA LYS A 49 0.26 13.76 -16.04
C LYS A 49 1.77 13.61 -16.10
N SER A 50 2.23 13.08 -17.24
CA SER A 50 3.49 13.54 -17.81
C SER A 50 3.26 15.01 -18.14
N GLY A 51 3.75 15.90 -17.28
CA GLY A 51 4.02 17.28 -17.67
C GLY A 51 5.23 17.33 -18.58
#